data_AF-A0A2P9H9G2-F1
#
_entry.id   AF-A0A2P9H9G2-F1
#
_cell.length_a   1.000
_cell.length_b   1.000
_cell.length_c   1.000
_cell.angle_alpha   90.00
_cell.angle_beta   90.00
_cell.angle_gamma   90.00
#
_symmetry.space_group_name_H-M   'P 1'
#
loop_
_entity.id
_entity.type
_entity.pdbx_description
1 polymer ?
#
loop_
_entity_poly.entity_id
_entity_poly.type
_entity_poly.pdbx_seq_one_letter_code
_entity_poly.pdbx_strand_id
1 'polypeptide(L)'
;MDRGPILPYDFNDSFDFLVVSVRAENHLGQFVFPKTVLCEKGVVSCNGKKGKRAIQVYPPWDKTDNSRAKKTQIWQLQYFIKFSEHNFDFSRMRYLFDIA
;
A
#
# COMPACT_ATOMS: atom_id res chain seq x y z
N MET A 1 -13.50 19.40 -14.93
CA MET A 1 -12.86 18.14 -15.34
C MET A 1 -11.36 18.39 -15.38
N ASP A 2 -10.62 17.89 -14.40
CA ASP A 2 -9.15 17.93 -14.43
C ASP A 2 -8.66 17.08 -15.62
N ARG A 3 -8.10 17.72 -16.64
CA ARG A 3 -7.50 17.08 -17.82
C ARG A 3 -5.98 17.07 -17.73
N GLY A 4 -5.46 16.84 -16.53
CA GLY A 4 -4.03 16.69 -16.31
C GLY A 4 -3.56 15.31 -16.77
N PRO A 5 -2.29 15.16 -17.21
CA PRO A 5 -1.76 13.88 -17.71
C PRO A 5 -1.65 12.81 -16.61
N ILE A 6 -1.75 13.19 -15.33
CA ILE A 6 -1.64 12.28 -14.18
C ILE A 6 -2.86 12.47 -13.29
N LEU A 7 -3.66 11.41 -13.17
CA LEU A 7 -4.88 11.36 -12.36
C LEU A 7 -4.74 10.28 -11.28
N PRO A 8 -5.33 10.51 -10.09
CA PRO A 8 -5.48 9.44 -9.10
C PRO A 8 -6.43 8.36 -9.65
N TYR A 9 -6.23 7.12 -9.23
CA TYR A 9 -7.24 6.07 -9.40
C TYR A 9 -8.54 6.46 -8.68
N ASP A 10 -9.67 6.01 -9.20
CA ASP A 10 -10.98 6.10 -8.58
C ASP A 10 -11.38 4.79 -7.91
N PHE A 11 -12.19 4.89 -6.86
CA PHE A 11 -12.76 3.72 -6.18
C PHE A 11 -13.64 2.86 -7.10
N ASN A 12 -14.11 3.38 -8.23
CA ASN A 12 -14.90 2.62 -9.20
C ASN A 12 -14.07 1.99 -10.33
N ASP A 13 -12.76 2.26 -10.41
CA ASP A 13 -11.90 1.64 -11.43
C ASP A 13 -11.82 0.11 -11.23
N SER A 14 -11.54 -0.68 -12.25
CA SER A 14 -11.51 -2.14 -12.11
C SER A 14 -10.20 -2.64 -11.45
N PHE A 15 -10.16 -2.62 -10.11
CA PHE A 15 -9.12 -3.25 -9.29
C PHE A 15 -9.59 -3.46 -7.84
N ASP A 16 -9.04 -4.48 -7.19
CA ASP A 16 -9.30 -4.81 -5.78
C ASP A 16 -8.14 -4.43 -4.86
N PHE A 17 -6.90 -4.55 -5.36
CA PHE A 17 -5.68 -4.30 -4.59
C PHE A 17 -4.67 -3.45 -5.37
N LEU A 18 -3.93 -2.60 -4.65
CA LEU A 18 -2.68 -2.01 -5.12
C LEU A 18 -1.52 -2.77 -4.49
N VAL A 19 -0.70 -3.42 -5.31
CA VAL A 19 0.43 -4.24 -4.87
C VAL A 19 1.75 -3.54 -5.19
N VAL A 20 2.58 -3.31 -4.18
CA VAL A 20 3.88 -2.63 -4.33
C VAL A 20 4.99 -3.54 -3.79
N SER A 21 5.84 -4.04 -4.69
CA SER A 21 7.02 -4.81 -4.31
C SER A 21 8.19 -3.88 -4.01
N VAL A 22 8.90 -4.14 -2.91
CA VAL A 22 10.03 -3.33 -2.44
C VAL A 22 11.23 -4.22 -2.16
N ARG A 23 12.41 -3.75 -2.54
CA ARG A 23 13.68 -4.44 -2.32
C ARG A 23 14.77 -3.46 -1.91
N ALA A 24 15.55 -3.81 -0.91
CA ALA A 24 16.75 -3.08 -0.51
C ALA A 24 17.77 -4.07 0.08
N GLU A 25 18.96 -4.17 -0.53
CA GLU A 25 19.98 -5.17 -0.14
C GLU A 25 19.37 -6.59 -0.05
N ASN A 26 19.45 -7.22 1.13
CA ASN A 26 18.91 -8.55 1.42
C ASN A 26 17.44 -8.52 1.89
N HIS A 27 16.78 -7.36 1.83
CA HIS A 27 15.37 -7.21 2.18
C HIS A 27 14.50 -7.27 0.94
N LEU A 28 13.48 -8.12 1.00
CA LEU A 28 12.44 -8.23 -0.01
C LEU A 28 11.09 -8.33 0.67
N GLY A 29 10.10 -7.65 0.12
CA GLY A 29 8.73 -7.79 0.57
C GLY A 29 7.75 -7.04 -0.32
N GLN A 30 6.50 -7.07 0.09
CA GLN A 30 5.40 -6.55 -0.69
C GLN A 30 4.36 -5.90 0.21
N PHE A 31 3.86 -4.76 -0.23
CA PHE A 31 2.63 -4.18 0.29
C PHE A 31 1.45 -4.63 -0.57
N VAL A 32 0.36 -4.99 0.08
CA VAL A 32 -0.90 -5.41 -0.56
C VAL A 32 -2.01 -4.56 0.05
N PHE A 33 -2.36 -3.45 -0.61
CA PHE A 33 -3.35 -2.52 -0.09
C PHE A 33 -4.73 -2.79 -0.70
N PRO A 34 -5.74 -3.21 0.08
CA PRO A 34 -7.11 -3.29 -0.40
C PRO A 34 -7.63 -1.91 -0.80
N LYS A 35 -8.45 -1.86 -1.84
CA LYS A 35 -9.04 -0.60 -2.34
C LYS A 35 -9.82 0.16 -1.26
N THR A 36 -10.50 -0.55 -0.36
CA THR A 36 -11.22 0.04 0.78
C THR A 36 -10.30 0.83 1.69
N VAL A 37 -9.14 0.29 2.01
CA VAL A 37 -8.09 0.95 2.81
C VAL A 37 -7.51 2.14 2.06
N LEU A 38 -7.28 2.01 0.76
CA LEU A 38 -6.81 3.12 -0.07
C LEU A 38 -7.82 4.29 -0.09
N CYS A 39 -9.13 4.01 -0.11
CA CYS A 39 -10.16 5.04 0.03
C CYS A 39 -10.11 5.69 1.43
N GLU A 40 -10.04 4.89 2.49
CA GLU A 40 -9.96 5.38 3.88
C GLU A 40 -8.74 6.31 4.09
N LYS A 41 -7.58 5.96 3.53
CA LYS A 41 -6.35 6.78 3.61
C LYS A 41 -6.27 7.91 2.57
N GLY A 42 -7.33 8.11 1.80
CA GLY A 42 -7.44 9.16 0.77
C GLY A 42 -6.39 9.03 -0.33
N VAL A 43 -5.98 7.81 -0.65
CA VAL A 43 -5.04 7.52 -1.74
C VAL A 43 -5.77 7.49 -3.08
N VAL A 44 -6.94 6.86 -3.13
CA VAL A 44 -7.79 6.83 -4.33
C VAL A 44 -8.95 7.80 -4.18
N SER A 45 -9.48 8.29 -5.30
CA SER A 45 -10.66 9.14 -5.31
C SER A 45 -11.87 8.33 -4.86
N CYS A 46 -12.62 8.87 -3.90
CA CYS A 46 -13.68 8.13 -3.23
C CYS A 46 -14.65 9.11 -2.55
N ASN A 47 -15.95 8.85 -2.61
CA ASN A 47 -16.98 9.69 -1.96
C ASN A 47 -16.89 11.18 -2.32
N GLY A 48 -16.62 11.48 -3.60
CA GLY A 48 -16.47 12.85 -4.10
C GLY A 48 -15.17 13.56 -3.68
N LYS A 49 -14.28 12.90 -2.94
CA LYS A 49 -12.96 13.43 -2.57
C LYS A 49 -11.91 12.96 -3.57
N LYS A 50 -11.04 13.88 -3.99
CA LYS A 50 -9.94 13.60 -4.92
C LYS A 50 -8.82 12.83 -4.22
N GLY A 51 -8.36 11.75 -4.85
CA GLY A 51 -7.23 10.95 -4.39
C GLY A 51 -5.86 11.58 -4.62
N LYS A 52 -4.82 10.84 -4.25
CA LYS A 52 -3.41 11.21 -4.44
C LYS A 52 -2.90 10.68 -5.77
N ARG A 53 -2.06 11.49 -6.43
CA ARG A 53 -1.37 11.11 -7.67
C ARG A 53 -0.11 10.26 -7.43
N ALA A 54 0.41 10.29 -6.21
CA ALA A 54 1.57 9.52 -5.78
C ALA A 54 1.52 9.30 -4.27
N ILE A 55 2.09 8.19 -3.81
CA ILE A 55 2.31 7.90 -2.38
C ILE A 55 3.74 7.41 -2.17
N GLN A 56 4.28 7.63 -0.98
CA GLN A 56 5.48 6.96 -0.51
C GLN A 56 5.05 5.72 0.31
N VAL A 57 5.80 4.63 0.18
CA VAL A 57 5.68 3.43 1.01
C VAL A 57 6.92 3.29 1.87
N TYR A 58 6.76 2.88 3.13
CA TYR A 58 7.85 2.75 4.10
C TYR A 58 7.94 1.31 4.61
N PRO A 59 8.79 0.45 4.01
CA PRO A 59 9.01 -0.90 4.53
C PRO A 59 9.58 -0.90 5.96
N PRO A 60 9.58 -2.05 6.65
CA PRO A 60 10.05 -2.13 8.04
C PRO A 60 11.50 -1.71 8.25
N TRP A 61 12.33 -1.82 7.21
CA TRP A 61 13.76 -1.48 7.25
C TRP A 61 14.06 0.00 7.00
N ASP A 62 13.06 0.78 6.57
CA ASP A 62 13.23 2.22 6.38
C ASP A 62 13.03 2.97 7.70
N LYS A 63 13.98 3.84 8.02
CA LYS A 63 13.85 4.78 9.14
C LYS A 63 12.96 5.96 8.74
N THR A 64 11.92 6.22 9.54
CA THR A 64 11.05 7.39 9.35
C THR A 64 11.29 8.40 10.46
N ASP A 65 11.95 9.51 10.15
CA ASP A 65 12.38 10.47 11.19
C ASP A 65 11.29 11.48 11.58
N ASN A 66 10.37 11.80 10.66
CA ASN A 66 9.29 12.76 10.92
C ASN A 66 7.96 12.08 11.32
N SER A 67 7.14 12.79 12.09
CA SER A 67 5.89 12.27 12.67
C SER A 67 4.84 11.84 11.63
N ARG A 68 4.82 12.49 10.45
CA ARG A 68 3.90 12.15 9.35
C ARG A 68 4.30 10.84 8.68
N ALA A 69 5.59 10.65 8.41
CA ALA A 69 6.14 9.43 7.85
C ALA A 69 5.93 8.24 8.82
N LYS A 70 6.18 8.42 10.13
CA LYS A 70 5.90 7.40 11.15
C LYS A 70 4.45 6.95 11.15
N LYS A 71 3.50 7.88 11.17
CA LYS A 71 2.06 7.56 11.09
C LYS A 71 1.71 6.81 9.80
N THR A 72 2.37 7.16 8.69
CA THR A 72 2.15 6.50 7.40
C THR A 72 2.70 5.08 7.42
N GLN A 73 3.93 4.90 7.90
CA GLN A 73 4.57 3.59 8.05
C GLN A 73 3.72 2.65 8.91
N ILE A 74 3.20 3.12 10.06
CA ILE A 74 2.40 2.30 10.97
C ILE A 74 1.23 1.61 10.26
N TRP A 75 0.40 2.37 9.52
CA TRP A 75 -0.73 1.74 8.82
C TRP A 75 -0.28 0.92 7.61
N GLN A 76 0.78 1.33 6.92
CA GLN A 76 1.29 0.57 5.77
C GLN A 76 1.81 -0.81 6.17
N LEU A 77 2.48 -0.92 7.32
CA LEU A 77 3.00 -2.17 7.83
C LEU A 77 1.90 -3.19 8.17
N GLN A 78 0.66 -2.74 8.43
CA GLN A 78 -0.49 -3.63 8.58
C GLN A 78 -0.82 -4.40 7.29
N TYR A 79 -0.32 -3.93 6.15
CA TYR A 79 -0.53 -4.49 4.81
C TYR A 79 0.75 -5.00 4.16
N PHE A 80 1.80 -5.23 4.95
CA PHE A 80 3.10 -5.70 4.48
C PHE A 80 3.31 -7.19 4.74
N ILE A 81 3.99 -7.85 3.80
CA ILE A 81 4.56 -9.20 3.93
C ILE A 81 6.04 -9.17 3.55
N LYS A 82 6.89 -9.75 4.41
CA LYS A 82 8.31 -9.95 4.12
C LYS A 82 8.49 -11.27 3.37
N PHE A 83 9.32 -11.27 2.34
CA PHE A 83 9.76 -12.50 1.69
C PHE A 83 11.14 -12.88 2.23
N SER A 84 11.30 -14.15 2.59
CA SER A 84 12.59 -14.71 2.99
C SER A 84 12.77 -16.06 2.30
N GLU A 85 14.01 -16.40 1.95
CA GLU A 85 14.32 -17.64 1.21
C GLU A 85 13.96 -18.91 2.00
N HIS A 86 13.91 -18.82 3.33
CA HIS A 86 13.75 -19.97 4.21
C HIS A 86 12.40 -20.04 4.92
N ASN A 87 11.61 -18.96 4.89
CA ASN A 87 10.32 -18.92 5.57
C ASN A 87 9.35 -17.97 4.85
N PHE A 88 8.27 -18.53 4.31
CA PHE A 88 7.20 -17.77 3.69
C PHE A 88 5.95 -17.85 4.55
N ASP A 89 5.45 -16.69 4.97
CA ASP A 89 4.26 -16.60 5.82
C ASP A 89 2.99 -16.71 4.96
N PHE A 90 2.59 -17.95 4.68
CA PHE A 90 1.37 -18.25 3.91
C PHE A 90 0.11 -17.72 4.59
N SER A 91 0.03 -17.77 5.91
CA SER A 91 -1.12 -17.27 6.67
C SER A 91 -1.28 -15.76 6.49
N ARG A 92 -0.19 -15.02 6.54
CA ARG A 92 -0.18 -13.58 6.25
C ARG A 92 -0.56 -13.28 4.81
N MET A 93 -0.01 -14.02 3.85
CA MET A 93 -0.37 -13.84 2.43
C MET A 93 -1.86 -14.07 2.22
N ARG A 94 -2.40 -15.16 2.78
CA ARG A 94 -3.82 -15.52 2.73
C ARG A 94 -4.70 -14.42 3.30
N TYR A 95 -4.32 -13.88 4.46
CA TYR A 95 -4.99 -12.74 5.11
C TYR A 95 -4.95 -11.47 4.25
N LEU A 96 -3.81 -11.12 3.67
CA LEU A 96 -3.65 -9.85 2.93
C LEU A 96 -4.48 -9.79 1.63
N PHE A 97 -4.77 -10.93 1.02
CA PHE A 97 -5.58 -11.02 -0.19
C PHE A 97 -7.02 -11.46 0.09
N ASP A 98 -7.43 -11.58 1.37
CA ASP A 98 -8.73 -12.12 1.78
C ASP A 98 -9.07 -13.48 1.14
N ILE A 99 -8.04 -14.29 0.82
CA ILE A 99 -8.20 -15.63 0.22
C ILE A 99 -8.50 -16.60 1.36
N ALA A 100 -9.59 -16.47 2.11
CA ALA A 100 -9.89 -17.41 3.22
C ALA A 100 -10.11 -18.86 2.78
#